data_AF-A0A816ADX7-F1
#
_entry.id   AF-A0A816ADX7-F1
#
_cell.length_a   1.000
_cell.length_b   1.000
_cell.length_c   1.000
_cell.angle_alpha   90.00
_cell.angle_beta   90.00
_cell.angle_gamma   90.00
#
_symmetry.space_group_name_H-M   'P 1'
#
loop_
_entity.id
_entity.type
_entity.pdbx_description
1 polymer ?
#
loop_
_entity_poly.entity_id
_entity_poly.type
_entity_poly.pdbx_seq_one_letter_code
_entity_poly.pdbx_strand_id
1 'polypeptide(L)'
;MGPLTGTILATLTALAQPKHQIVEYLKIFYKEDIHIKQPELIQKECVDLVEHIAHQLETKLNQFTNFDVSKTIVSQLVQKSTDINQLSRLNPLYYPWL
;
A
#
# COMPACT_ATOMS: atom_id res chain seq x y z
N MET A 1 0.08 -13.11 19.44
CA MET A 1 0.36 -12.32 18.22
C MET A 1 1.84 -12.48 17.94
N GLY A 2 2.21 -13.00 16.78
CA GLY A 2 3.62 -13.09 16.40
C GLY A 2 4.23 -11.69 16.22
N PRO A 3 5.55 -11.54 16.38
CA PRO A 3 6.22 -10.23 16.27
C PRO A 3 5.96 -9.56 14.91
N LEU A 4 5.95 -10.33 13.81
CA LEU A 4 5.69 -9.82 12.46
C LEU A 4 4.31 -9.15 12.33
N THR A 5 3.23 -9.81 12.76
CA THR A 5 1.86 -9.28 12.69
C THR A 5 1.72 -8.00 13.51
N GLY A 6 2.38 -7.94 14.68
CA GLY A 6 2.39 -6.76 15.55
C GLY A 6 3.10 -5.57 14.90
N THR A 7 4.28 -5.80 14.29
CA THR A 7 5.03 -4.74 13.60
C THR A 7 4.27 -4.22 12.39
N ILE A 8 3.72 -5.10 11.54
CA ILE A 8 2.92 -4.68 10.37
C ILE A 8 1.74 -3.82 10.81
N LEU A 9 1.03 -4.24 11.85
CA LEU A 9 -0.11 -3.49 12.39
C LEU A 9 0.33 -2.10 12.89
N ALA A 10 1.38 -2.03 13.71
CA ALA A 10 1.89 -0.78 14.25
C ALA A 10 2.32 0.18 13.13
N THR A 11 3.00 -0.31 12.09
CA THR A 11 3.40 0.49 10.93
C THR A 11 2.19 1.01 10.16
N LEU A 12 1.19 0.17 9.88
CA LEU A 12 -0.01 0.60 9.15
C LEU A 12 -0.83 1.62 9.93
N THR A 13 -0.96 1.44 11.26
CA THR A 13 -1.63 2.41 12.13
C THR A 13 -0.86 3.73 12.19
N ALA A 14 0.47 3.69 12.24
CA ALA A 14 1.30 4.89 12.18
C ALA A 14 1.23 5.59 10.82
N LEU A 15 1.16 4.87 9.70
CA LEU A 15 0.98 5.48 8.38
C LEU A 15 -0.42 6.08 8.19
N ALA A 16 -1.43 5.57 8.91
CA ALA A 16 -2.77 6.15 8.93
C ALA A 16 -2.87 7.41 9.81
N GLN A 17 -1.86 7.72 10.64
CA GLN A 17 -1.84 8.87 11.55
C GLN A 17 -0.55 9.68 11.36
N PRO A 18 -0.59 10.92 10.84
CA PRO A 18 -1.73 11.81 10.69
C PRO A 18 -2.51 11.58 9.39
N LYS A 19 -3.82 11.80 9.49
CA LYS A 19 -4.75 11.72 8.35
C LYS A 19 -4.25 12.60 7.20
N HIS A 20 -4.30 12.10 5.97
CA HIS A 20 -3.83 12.75 4.74
C HIS A 20 -2.31 12.95 4.58
N GLN A 21 -1.45 12.70 5.59
CA GLN A 21 -0.02 13.02 5.46
C GLN A 21 0.67 12.17 4.38
N ILE A 22 0.32 10.88 4.28
CA ILE A 22 0.87 10.00 3.25
C ILE A 22 0.44 10.41 1.84
N VAL A 23 -0.76 10.97 1.69
CA VAL A 23 -1.29 11.46 0.42
C VAL A 23 -0.47 12.67 -0.05
N GLU A 24 -0.21 13.62 0.86
CA GLU A 24 0.63 14.78 0.57
C GLU A 24 2.05 14.39 0.18
N TYR A 25 2.66 13.43 0.89
CA TYR A 25 4.00 12.94 0.52
C TYR A 25 4.04 12.27 -0.86
N LEU A 26 3.03 11.47 -1.19
CA LEU A 26 2.93 10.84 -2.51
C LEU A 26 2.76 11.88 -3.61
N LYS A 27 1.93 12.91 -3.38
CA LYS A 27 1.77 14.01 -4.34
C LYS A 27 3.10 14.72 -4.60
N ILE A 28 3.86 15.05 -3.56
CA ILE A 28 5.17 15.70 -3.70
C ILE A 28 6.14 14.80 -4.49
N PHE A 29 6.27 13.55 -4.05
CA PHE A 29 7.21 12.59 -4.65
C PHE A 29 6.96 12.37 -6.14
N TYR A 30 5.70 12.16 -6.53
CA TYR A 30 5.37 11.91 -7.94
C TYR A 30 5.28 13.17 -8.79
N LYS A 31 4.98 14.33 -8.20
CA LYS A 31 4.95 15.60 -8.96
C LYS A 31 6.32 15.92 -9.55
N GLU A 32 7.40 15.68 -8.80
CA GLU A 32 8.76 15.85 -9.31
C GLU A 32 9.06 14.88 -10.46
N ASP A 33 8.68 13.61 -10.31
CA ASP A 33 8.98 12.59 -11.32
C ASP A 33 8.16 12.76 -12.61
N ILE A 34 6.90 13.21 -12.49
CA ILE A 34 6.02 13.54 -13.63
C ILE A 34 6.56 14.75 -14.39
N HIS A 35 6.99 15.80 -13.68
CA HIS A 35 7.48 17.02 -14.32
C HIS A 35 8.76 16.77 -15.12
N ILE A 36 9.61 15.84 -14.67
CA ILE A 36 10.89 15.52 -15.34
C ILE A 36 10.70 14.57 -16.53
N LYS A 37 9.76 13.62 -16.44
CA LYS A 37 9.71 12.48 -17.39
C LYS A 37 8.56 12.53 -18.40
N GLN A 38 7.51 13.32 -18.16
CA GLN A 38 6.30 13.28 -18.98
C GLN A 38 6.12 14.55 -19.84
N PRO A 39 5.67 14.40 -21.11
CA PRO A 39 5.31 15.53 -21.95
C PRO A 39 4.21 16.37 -21.31
N GLU A 40 4.25 17.70 -21.46
CA GLU A 40 3.28 18.64 -20.85
C GLU A 40 1.81 18.27 -21.12
N LEU A 41 1.51 17.69 -22.30
CA LEU A 41 0.17 17.23 -22.67
C LEU A 41 -0.39 16.13 -21.75
N ILE A 42 0.46 15.33 -21.10
CA ILE A 42 0.06 14.15 -20.31
C ILE A 42 0.26 14.39 -18.81
N GLN A 43 1.01 15.44 -18.42
CA GLN A 43 1.28 15.74 -17.01
C GLN A 43 0.02 15.87 -16.16
N LYS A 44 -1.05 16.48 -16.71
CA LYS A 44 -2.33 16.61 -16.00
C LYS A 44 -2.98 15.25 -15.71
N GLU A 45 -3.02 14.36 -16.69
CA GLU A 45 -3.57 13.01 -16.53
C GLU A 45 -2.76 12.18 -15.53
N CYS A 46 -1.43 12.33 -15.54
CA CYS A 46 -0.56 11.68 -14.56
C CYS A 46 -0.78 12.20 -13.14
N VAL A 47 -0.96 13.51 -12.96
CA VAL A 47 -1.28 14.10 -11.66
C VAL A 47 -2.62 13.59 -11.15
N ASP A 48 -3.66 13.59 -11.99
CA ASP A 48 -5.00 13.09 -11.63
C ASP A 48 -4.95 11.60 -11.24
N LEU A 49 -4.16 10.79 -11.95
CA LEU A 49 -3.95 9.38 -11.62
C LEU A 49 -3.25 9.20 -10.26
N VAL A 50 -2.21 9.99 -9.98
CA VAL A 50 -1.51 9.96 -8.69
C VAL A 50 -2.45 10.34 -7.56
N GLU A 51 -3.27 11.38 -7.73
CA GLU A 51 -4.27 11.76 -6.73
C GLU A 51 -5.27 10.63 -6.47
N HIS A 52 -5.74 9.98 -7.54
CA HIS A 52 -6.65 8.84 -7.42
C HIS A 52 -6.02 7.67 -6.65
N ILE A 53 -4.79 7.28 -7.00
CA ILE A 53 -4.07 6.18 -6.33
C ILE A 53 -3.79 6.52 -4.86
N ALA A 54 -3.37 7.76 -4.57
CA ALA A 54 -3.11 8.20 -3.21
C ALA A 54 -4.38 8.15 -2.35
N HIS A 55 -5.53 8.55 -2.90
CA HIS A 55 -6.82 8.47 -2.21
C HIS A 55 -7.29 7.03 -1.97
N GLN A 56 -7.07 6.13 -2.95
CA GLN A 56 -7.32 4.70 -2.76
C GLN A 56 -6.46 4.11 -1.64
N LEU A 57 -5.18 4.49 -1.58
CA LEU A 57 -4.27 4.04 -0.54
C LEU A 57 -4.72 4.53 0.84
N GLU A 58 -5.07 5.81 0.97
CA GLU A 58 -5.60 6.37 2.20
C GLU A 58 -6.87 5.65 2.67
N THR A 59 -7.79 5.37 1.75
CA THR A 59 -9.02 4.64 2.07
C THR A 59 -8.70 3.25 2.62
N LYS A 60 -7.75 2.54 2.01
CA LYS A 60 -7.29 1.23 2.52
C LYS A 60 -6.59 1.36 3.87
N LEU A 61 -5.73 2.34 4.07
CA LEU A 61 -5.04 2.58 5.34
C LEU A 61 -6.02 2.93 6.48
N ASN A 62 -7.08 3.67 6.19
CA ASN A 62 -8.12 3.97 7.16
C ASN A 62 -8.87 2.72 7.66
N GLN A 63 -8.92 1.64 6.88
CA GLN A 63 -9.46 0.35 7.34
C GLN A 63 -8.60 -0.27 8.47
N PHE A 64 -7.34 0.15 8.59
CA PHE A 64 -6.40 -0.31 9.62
C PHE A 64 -6.40 0.56 10.91
N THR A 65 -7.40 1.44 11.06
CA THR A 65 -7.56 2.26 12.29
C THR A 65 -8.32 1.55 13.40
N ASN A 66 -9.19 0.58 13.06
CA ASN A 66 -9.85 -0.27 14.04
C ASN A 66 -8.97 -1.47 14.36
N PHE A 67 -8.46 -1.54 15.59
CA PHE A 67 -7.48 -2.55 16.02
C PHE A 67 -7.92 -4.01 15.77
N ASP A 68 -9.18 -4.36 16.08
CA ASP A 68 -9.68 -5.73 15.93
C ASP A 68 -9.86 -6.13 14.45
N VAL A 69 -10.35 -5.19 13.64
CA VAL A 69 -10.47 -5.35 12.18
C VAL A 69 -9.09 -5.49 11.55
N SER A 70 -8.15 -4.63 11.96
CA SER A 70 -6.78 -4.59 11.43
C SER A 70 -6.02 -5.87 11.72
N LYS A 71 -6.11 -6.37 12.95
CA LYS A 71 -5.51 -7.64 13.36
C LYS A 71 -6.05 -8.81 12.52
N THR A 72 -7.36 -8.82 12.27
CA THR A 72 -8.01 -9.84 11.45
C THR A 72 -7.51 -9.77 10.00
N ILE A 73 -7.49 -8.57 9.40
CA ILE A 73 -7.00 -8.36 8.03
C ILE A 73 -5.52 -8.77 7.91
N VAL A 74 -4.65 -8.29 8.79
CA VAL A 74 -3.21 -8.63 8.72
C VAL A 74 -2.99 -10.14 8.88
N SER A 75 -3.72 -10.80 9.78
CA SER A 75 -3.62 -12.25 9.95
C SER A 75 -4.07 -13.02 8.70
N GLN A 76 -5.18 -12.59 8.09
CA GLN A 76 -5.67 -13.17 6.83
C GLN A 76 -4.68 -12.94 5.67
N LEU A 77 -4.04 -11.77 5.59
CA LEU A 77 -3.04 -11.48 4.57
C LEU A 77 -1.80 -12.37 4.72
N VAL A 78 -1.30 -12.55 5.95
CA VAL A 78 -0.17 -13.45 6.24
C VAL A 78 -0.51 -14.90 5.91
N GLN A 79 -1.74 -15.33 6.22
CA GLN A 79 -2.20 -16.67 5.85
C GLN A 79 -2.29 -16.81 4.32
N LYS A 80 -2.83 -15.81 3.62
CA LYS A 80 -2.92 -15.83 2.16
C LYS A 80 -1.55 -15.82 1.48
N SER A 81 -0.56 -15.13 2.04
CA SER A 81 0.80 -15.07 1.49
C SER A 81 1.59 -16.36 1.66
N THR A 82 1.13 -17.26 2.53
CA THR A 82 1.73 -18.58 2.77
C THR A 82 0.87 -19.73 2.19
N ASP A 83 -0.29 -19.40 1.62
CA ASP A 83 -1.18 -20.38 0.99
C ASP A 83 -0.53 -20.93 -0.29
N ILE A 84 -0.34 -22.25 -0.33
CA ILE A 84 0.36 -22.92 -1.42
C ILE A 84 -0.37 -22.76 -2.77
N ASN A 85 -1.70 -22.66 -2.78
CA ASN A 85 -2.48 -22.46 -4.00
C ASN A 85 -2.34 -21.04 -4.54
N GLN A 86 -2.03 -20.07 -3.67
CA GLN A 86 -1.71 -18.71 -4.09
C GLN A 86 -0.27 -18.63 -4.59
N LEU A 87 0.67 -19.22 -3.85
CA LEU A 87 2.09 -19.25 -4.19
C LEU A 87 2.34 -19.96 -5.53
N SER A 88 1.63 -21.06 -5.81
CA SER A 88 1.76 -21.80 -7.07
C SER A 88 1.28 -21.05 -8.32
N ARG A 89 0.53 -19.95 -8.14
CA ARG A 89 0.04 -19.10 -9.23
C ARG A 89 0.96 -17.90 -9.51
N LEU A 90 1.95 -17.66 -8.66
CA LEU A 90 2.92 -16.59 -8.85
C LEU A 90 3.90 -16.93 -9.97
N ASN A 91 4.49 -15.90 -10.57
CA ASN A 91 5.55 -16.08 -11.55
C ASN A 91 6.72 -16.84 -10.90
N PRO A 92 7.18 -17.97 -11.48
CA PRO A 92 8.29 -18.76 -10.93
C PRO A 92 9.58 -17.97 -10.72
N LEU A 93 9.80 -16.87 -11.45
CA LEU A 93 10.95 -15.98 -11.28
C LEU A 93 10.95 -15.23 -9.93
N TYR A 94 9.86 -15.23 -9.18
CA TYR A 94 9.81 -14.74 -7.80
C TYR A 94 10.20 -15.79 -6.76
N TYR A 95 10.54 -17.01 -7.19
CA TYR A 95 10.99 -18.12 -6.33
C TYR A 95 10.12 -18.37 -5.09
N PRO A 96 8.80 -18.58 -5.24
CA PRO A 96 7.89 -18.74 -4.10
C PRO A 96 8.15 -19.97 -3.20
N TRP A 97 9.12 -20.81 -3.55
CA TRP A 97 9.51 -22.03 -2.82
C TRP A 97 10.79 -21.88 -1.99
N LEU A 98 11.49 -20.74 -2.08
CA LEU A 98 12.66 -20.39 -1.25
C LEU A 98 12.22 -19.76 0.07
#